data_AF-A0A3M6A568-F1
#
_entry.id   AF-A0A3M6A568-F1
#
_cell.length_a   1.000
_cell.length_b   1.000
_cell.length_c   1.000
_cell.angle_alpha   90.00
_cell.angle_beta   90.00
_cell.angle_gamma   90.00
#
_symmetry.space_group_name_H-M   'P 1'
#
loop_
_entity.id
_entity.type
_entity.pdbx_description
1 polymer ?
#
loop_
_entity_poly.entity_id
_entity_poly.type
_entity_poly.pdbx_seq_one_letter_code
_entity_poly.pdbx_strand_id
1 'polypeptide(L)'
;LRRNKGLVVNIGSVSGVLVTPFAGAYCASKAAVHALSDALRLELAPFGVQVMEVQPGAIASSFAKNASHEAEQLISEQSPWWPIREGIRARAKASLDNPTPATEFARDLLKAVQQTHPPRLLRLGNGSRLLPLMAWLLPKGLLDMGLRKRFGLNTDL
;
A
#
# COMPACT_ATOMS: atom_id res chain seq x y z
N LEU A 1 -16.66 -18.85 10.69
CA LEU A 1 -16.19 -18.78 9.29
C LEU A 1 -16.61 -20.00 8.47
N ARG A 2 -16.14 -21.21 8.77
CA ARG A 2 -16.44 -22.44 8.01
C ARG A 2 -17.94 -22.77 7.90
N ARG A 3 -18.68 -22.76 9.01
CA ARG A 3 -20.13 -23.05 9.05
C ARG A 3 -20.96 -22.19 8.09
N ASN A 4 -20.55 -20.94 7.86
CA ASN A 4 -21.30 -19.97 7.08
C ASN A 4 -20.67 -19.69 5.71
N LYS A 5 -19.65 -20.46 5.27
CA LYS A 5 -18.89 -20.20 4.03
C LYS A 5 -18.46 -18.73 3.93
N GLY A 6 -17.90 -18.21 5.01
CA GLY A 6 -17.66 -16.77 5.19
C GLY A 6 -16.59 -16.20 4.26
N LEU A 7 -16.52 -14.87 4.21
CA LEU A 7 -15.51 -14.11 3.50
C LEU A 7 -14.50 -13.50 4.51
N VAL A 8 -13.21 -13.74 4.29
CA VAL A 8 -12.11 -13.03 4.96
C VAL A 8 -11.68 -11.87 4.07
N VAL A 9 -11.58 -10.67 4.64
CA VAL A 9 -11.15 -9.46 3.94
C VAL A 9 -9.86 -8.95 4.55
N ASN A 10 -8.75 -9.04 3.80
CA ASN A 10 -7.43 -8.60 4.24
C ASN A 10 -7.08 -7.23 3.63
N ILE A 11 -6.74 -6.26 4.48
CA ILE A 11 -6.36 -4.90 4.05
C ILE A 11 -4.85 -4.82 3.81
N GLY A 12 -4.46 -4.97 2.55
CA GLY A 12 -3.11 -4.76 2.04
C GLY A 12 -2.79 -3.28 1.79
N SER A 13 -2.03 -3.01 0.73
CA SER A 13 -1.71 -1.67 0.21
C SER A 13 -1.09 -1.80 -1.19
N VAL A 14 -1.26 -0.81 -2.06
CA VAL A 14 -0.45 -0.77 -3.30
C VAL A 14 1.06 -0.63 -3.05
N SER A 15 1.46 -0.18 -1.86
CA SER A 15 2.87 -0.17 -1.44
C SER A 15 3.47 -1.58 -1.23
N GLY A 16 2.64 -2.63 -1.17
CA GLY A 16 3.11 -4.02 -1.20
C GLY A 16 3.43 -4.51 -2.62
N VAL A 17 2.98 -3.79 -3.65
CA VAL A 17 3.25 -4.11 -5.07
C VAL A 17 4.36 -3.22 -5.62
N LEU A 18 4.21 -1.89 -5.49
CA LEU A 18 5.23 -0.92 -5.88
C LEU A 18 5.92 -0.40 -4.62
N VAL A 19 7.17 -0.82 -4.43
CA VAL A 19 7.98 -0.37 -3.31
C VAL A 19 8.42 1.08 -3.52
N THR A 20 8.55 1.79 -2.41
CA THR A 20 9.01 3.18 -2.40
C THR A 20 10.08 3.34 -1.33
N PRO A 21 11.17 4.09 -1.59
CA PRO A 21 12.18 4.42 -0.59
C PRO A 21 11.59 4.95 0.72
N PHE A 22 12.32 4.75 1.82
CA PHE A 22 11.97 5.17 3.18
C PHE A 22 10.71 4.55 3.79
N ALA A 23 10.07 3.60 3.08
CA ALA A 23 8.95 2.83 3.59
C ALA A 23 9.18 1.32 3.49
N GLY A 24 10.45 0.87 3.46
CA GLY A 24 10.81 -0.53 3.20
C GLY A 24 10.11 -1.54 4.13
N ALA A 25 10.13 -1.30 5.44
CA ALA A 25 9.45 -2.17 6.42
C ALA A 25 7.92 -2.19 6.21
N TYR A 26 7.32 -1.05 5.89
CA TYR A 26 5.90 -0.95 5.57
C TYR A 26 5.55 -1.71 4.27
N CYS A 27 6.32 -1.50 3.20
CA CYS A 27 6.17 -2.21 1.93
C CYS A 27 6.30 -3.73 2.12
N ALA A 28 7.31 -4.19 2.86
CA ALA A 28 7.52 -5.61 3.15
C ALA A 28 6.35 -6.21 3.93
N SER A 29 5.87 -5.55 5.00
CA SER A 29 4.72 -6.04 5.77
C SER A 29 3.45 -6.12 4.92
N LYS A 30 3.22 -5.17 4.01
CA LYS A 30 2.06 -5.21 3.10
C LYS A 30 2.20 -6.25 2.00
N ALA A 31 3.39 -6.49 1.48
CA ALA A 31 3.67 -7.61 0.57
C ALA A 31 3.43 -8.97 1.27
N ALA A 32 3.81 -9.11 2.53
CA ALA A 32 3.54 -10.32 3.31
C ALA A 32 2.03 -10.59 3.45
N VAL A 33 1.22 -9.54 3.67
CA VAL A 33 -0.25 -9.67 3.69
C VAL A 33 -0.79 -10.14 2.34
N HIS A 34 -0.21 -9.69 1.22
CA HIS A 34 -0.61 -10.15 -0.12
C HIS A 34 -0.33 -11.64 -0.30
N ALA A 35 0.91 -12.06 -0.03
CA ALA A 35 1.31 -13.47 -0.10
C ALA A 35 0.46 -14.36 0.82
N LEU A 36 0.19 -13.91 2.05
CA LEU A 36 -0.68 -14.62 2.98
C LEU A 36 -2.11 -14.73 2.45
N SER A 37 -2.64 -13.67 1.84
CA SER A 37 -3.99 -13.69 1.26
C SER A 37 -4.09 -14.66 0.09
N ASP A 38 -3.03 -14.78 -0.71
CA ASP A 38 -2.95 -15.75 -1.80
C ASP A 38 -2.91 -17.19 -1.28
N ALA A 39 -2.08 -17.48 -0.28
CA ALA A 39 -2.00 -18.79 0.36
C ALA A 39 -3.35 -19.19 0.98
N LEU A 40 -3.93 -18.32 1.81
CA LEU A 40 -5.22 -18.58 2.47
C LEU A 40 -6.35 -18.84 1.47
N ARG A 41 -6.32 -18.18 0.30
CA ARG A 41 -7.34 -18.42 -0.73
C ARG A 41 -7.32 -19.84 -1.26
N LEU A 42 -6.13 -20.44 -1.37
CA LEU A 42 -5.95 -21.83 -1.81
C LEU A 42 -6.25 -22.80 -0.67
N GLU A 43 -5.70 -22.55 0.51
CA GLU A 43 -5.82 -23.41 1.69
C GLU A 43 -7.26 -23.49 2.21
N LEU A 44 -8.02 -22.40 2.09
CA LEU A 44 -9.38 -22.32 2.61
C LEU A 44 -10.47 -22.71 1.59
N ALA A 45 -10.10 -22.93 0.33
CA ALA A 45 -11.05 -23.30 -0.74
C ALA A 45 -11.85 -24.58 -0.42
N PRO A 46 -11.25 -25.69 0.11
CA PRO A 46 -12.02 -26.89 0.48
C PRO A 46 -13.07 -26.66 1.56
N PHE A 47 -12.94 -25.58 2.35
CA PHE A 47 -13.91 -25.23 3.39
C PHE A 47 -14.99 -24.27 2.92
N GLY A 48 -14.98 -23.88 1.63
CA GLY A 48 -15.89 -22.90 1.08
C GLY A 48 -15.73 -21.50 1.69
N VAL A 49 -14.57 -21.19 2.28
CA VAL A 49 -14.27 -19.87 2.83
C VAL A 49 -13.56 -19.05 1.76
N GLN A 50 -14.10 -17.88 1.45
CA GLN A 50 -13.55 -16.98 0.45
C GLN A 50 -12.55 -16.02 1.09
N VAL A 51 -11.56 -15.57 0.32
CA VAL A 51 -10.57 -14.58 0.73
C VAL A 51 -10.50 -13.46 -0.30
N MET A 52 -10.80 -12.24 0.14
CA MET A 52 -10.64 -11.00 -0.63
C MET A 52 -9.42 -10.24 -0.08
N GLU A 53 -8.51 -9.91 -0.98
CA GLU A 53 -7.44 -8.95 -0.71
C GLU A 53 -7.89 -7.56 -1.17
N VAL A 54 -7.68 -6.56 -0.32
CA VAL A 54 -7.90 -5.15 -0.68
C VAL A 54 -6.54 -4.46 -0.77
N GLN A 55 -6.28 -3.75 -1.86
CA GLN A 55 -5.09 -2.92 -2.07
C GLN A 55 -5.50 -1.44 -2.12
N PRO A 56 -5.58 -0.75 -0.97
CA PRO A 56 -5.83 0.67 -0.95
C PRO A 56 -4.69 1.47 -1.59
N GLY A 57 -5.07 2.56 -2.26
CA GLY A 57 -4.21 3.69 -2.59
C GLY A 57 -4.17 4.72 -1.45
N ALA A 58 -4.10 6.02 -1.78
CA ALA A 58 -4.18 7.08 -0.79
C ALA A 58 -5.60 7.22 -0.21
N ILE A 59 -5.74 7.08 1.11
CA ILE A 59 -7.00 7.19 1.86
C ILE A 59 -6.86 8.27 2.94
N ALA A 60 -7.86 9.14 3.06
CA ALA A 60 -7.88 10.25 4.01
C ALA A 60 -8.06 9.71 5.44
N SER A 61 -6.94 9.49 6.12
CA SER A 61 -6.86 8.89 7.45
C SER A 61 -5.68 9.47 8.23
N SER A 62 -5.57 9.12 9.52
CA SER A 62 -4.44 9.53 10.35
C SER A 62 -3.09 8.92 9.92
N PHE A 63 -3.05 8.03 8.93
CA PHE A 63 -1.83 7.33 8.49
C PHE A 63 -0.72 8.29 8.09
N ALA A 64 -0.99 9.25 7.20
CA ALA A 64 0.02 10.20 6.73
C ALA A 64 0.48 11.16 7.84
N LYS A 65 -0.45 11.55 8.73
CA LYS A 65 -0.16 12.39 9.89
C LYS A 65 0.81 11.68 10.84
N ASN A 66 0.54 10.43 11.17
CA ASN A 66 1.39 9.62 12.04
C ASN A 66 2.75 9.37 11.37
N ALA A 67 2.77 8.98 10.10
CA ALA A 67 4.02 8.76 9.36
C ALA A 67 4.89 10.04 9.30
N SER A 68 4.26 11.21 9.12
CA SER A 68 4.98 12.50 9.13
C SER A 68 5.52 12.83 10.51
N HIS A 69 4.74 12.60 11.57
CA HIS A 69 5.17 12.83 12.94
C HIS A 69 6.39 11.98 13.30
N GLU A 70 6.35 10.67 13.01
CA GLU A 70 7.47 9.76 13.24
C GLU A 70 8.72 10.17 12.43
N ALA A 71 8.54 10.57 11.17
CA ALA A 71 9.65 11.01 10.34
C ALA A 71 10.37 12.24 10.92
N GLU A 72 9.64 13.23 11.45
CA GLU A 72 10.24 14.41 12.07
C GLU A 72 10.95 14.09 13.40
N GLN A 73 10.53 13.05 14.12
CA GLN A 73 11.21 12.63 15.36
C GLN A 73 12.52 11.90 15.09
N LEU A 74 12.62 11.17 13.97
CA LEU A 74 13.76 10.30 13.68
C LEU A 74 14.84 10.97 12.82
N ILE A 75 14.48 11.96 12.00
CA ILE A 75 15.43 12.64 11.12
C ILE A 75 15.97 13.88 11.83
N SER A 76 17.22 13.80 12.30
CA SER A 76 17.96 14.92 12.86
C SER A 76 19.05 15.44 11.92
N GLU A 77 19.59 16.62 12.22
CA GLU A 77 20.71 17.24 11.49
C GLU A 77 21.99 16.39 11.48
N GLN A 78 22.15 15.51 12.46
CA GLN A 78 23.30 14.60 12.56
C GLN A 78 23.11 13.32 11.73
N SER A 79 21.92 13.09 11.17
CA SER A 79 21.63 11.92 10.36
C SER A 79 22.37 11.98 9.02
N PRO A 80 22.96 10.88 8.54
CA PRO A 80 23.51 10.82 7.18
C PRO A 80 22.43 11.03 6.10
N TRP A 81 21.16 10.88 6.46
CA TRP A 81 20.03 11.13 5.58
C TRP A 81 19.55 12.59 5.58
N TRP A 82 20.13 13.46 6.42
CA TRP A 82 19.74 14.86 6.53
C TRP A 82 19.77 15.62 5.20
N PRO A 83 20.76 15.44 4.31
CA PRO A 83 20.78 16.12 3.01
C PRO A 83 19.54 15.84 2.15
N ILE A 84 18.92 14.66 2.30
CA ILE A 84 17.74 14.22 1.54
C ILE A 84 16.47 14.09 2.38
N ARG A 85 16.43 14.73 3.56
CA ARG A 85 15.26 14.72 4.47
C ARG A 85 13.93 15.07 3.79
N GLU A 86 13.95 15.94 2.78
CA GLU A 86 12.75 16.29 2.02
C GLU A 86 12.18 15.10 1.22
N GLY A 87 13.03 14.19 0.73
CA GLY A 87 12.58 12.94 0.12
C GLY A 87 11.86 12.04 1.12
N ILE A 88 12.37 11.97 2.36
CA ILE A 88 11.74 11.18 3.42
C ILE A 88 10.40 11.80 3.85
N ARG A 89 10.37 13.13 4.05
CA ARG A 89 9.14 13.90 4.32
C ARG A 89 8.11 13.72 3.21
N ALA A 90 8.54 13.78 1.94
CA ALA A 90 7.67 13.57 0.79
C ALA A 90 7.07 12.16 0.80
N ARG A 91 7.84 11.13 1.19
CA ARG A 91 7.30 9.78 1.34
C ARG A 91 6.28 9.68 2.48
N ALA A 92 6.56 10.28 3.63
CA ALA A 92 5.67 10.27 4.78
C ALA A 92 4.32 10.95 4.48
N LYS A 93 4.35 12.00 3.65
CA LYS A 93 3.19 12.77 3.19
C LYS A 93 2.51 12.18 1.95
N ALA A 94 3.00 11.07 1.38
CA ALA A 94 2.52 10.56 0.08
C ALA A 94 1.00 10.29 0.05
N SER A 95 0.40 9.88 1.17
CA SER A 95 -1.05 9.64 1.25
C SER A 95 -1.89 10.93 1.46
N LEU A 96 -1.27 12.12 1.45
CA LEU A 96 -1.98 13.41 1.46
C LEU A 96 -2.27 13.93 0.04
N ASP A 97 -1.69 13.31 -0.98
CA ASP A 97 -1.92 13.69 -2.37
C ASP A 97 -3.26 13.14 -2.88
N ASN A 98 -4.25 14.04 -2.97
CA ASN A 98 -5.62 13.77 -3.40
C ASN A 98 -6.19 12.44 -2.83
N PRO A 99 -6.28 12.29 -1.50
CA PRO A 99 -6.70 11.03 -0.90
C PRO A 99 -8.21 10.80 -1.07
N THR A 100 -8.59 9.55 -1.28
CA THR A 100 -9.99 9.16 -1.26
C THR A 100 -10.55 9.28 0.17
N PRO A 101 -11.73 9.89 0.38
CA PRO A 101 -12.35 9.96 1.70
C PRO A 101 -12.54 8.56 2.31
N ALA A 102 -12.28 8.40 3.61
CA ALA A 102 -12.43 7.11 4.30
C ALA A 102 -13.86 6.57 4.22
N THR A 103 -14.87 7.45 4.25
CA THR A 103 -16.29 7.09 4.10
C THR A 103 -16.60 6.52 2.73
N GLU A 104 -16.03 7.10 1.68
CA GLU A 104 -16.15 6.59 0.30
C GLU A 104 -15.46 5.23 0.16
N PHE A 105 -14.24 5.10 0.67
CA PHE A 105 -13.54 3.82 0.69
C PHE A 105 -14.35 2.72 1.41
N ALA A 106 -14.90 3.03 2.59
CA ALA A 106 -15.69 2.08 3.37
C ALA A 106 -16.98 1.67 2.65
N ARG A 107 -17.68 2.63 2.03
CA ARG A 107 -18.88 2.37 1.23
C ARG A 107 -18.58 1.45 0.05
N ASP A 108 -17.53 1.75 -0.70
CA ASP A 108 -17.19 1.00 -1.91
C ASP A 108 -16.66 -0.40 -1.58
N LEU A 109 -15.91 -0.53 -0.47
CA LEU A 109 -15.50 -1.82 0.06
C LEU A 109 -16.71 -2.65 0.50
N LEU A 110 -17.65 -2.07 1.24
CA LEU A 110 -18.87 -2.75 1.67
C LEU A 110 -19.68 -3.25 0.47
N LYS A 111 -19.81 -2.41 -0.56
CA LYS A 111 -20.47 -2.77 -1.82
C LYS A 111 -19.81 -3.98 -2.48
N ALA A 112 -18.48 -4.07 -2.49
CA ALA A 112 -17.77 -5.21 -3.05
C ALA A 112 -17.91 -6.49 -2.21
N VAL A 113 -17.90 -6.36 -0.88
CA VAL A 113 -18.10 -7.45 0.08
C VAL A 113 -19.50 -8.08 -0.05
N GLN A 114 -20.50 -7.26 -0.37
CA GLN A 114 -21.91 -7.70 -0.50
C GLN A 114 -22.25 -8.34 -1.86
N GLN A 115 -21.30 -8.44 -2.80
CA GLN A 115 -21.55 -9.09 -4.08
C GLN A 115 -21.75 -10.59 -3.91
N THR A 116 -22.61 -11.20 -4.74
CA THR A 116 -22.80 -12.66 -4.78
C THR A 116 -21.49 -13.40 -5.06
N HIS A 117 -20.63 -12.80 -5.89
CA HIS A 117 -19.29 -13.28 -6.19
C HIS A 117 -18.28 -12.17 -5.89
N PRO A 118 -17.86 -12.04 -4.63
CA PRO A 118 -16.92 -10.99 -4.25
C PRO A 118 -15.59 -11.15 -4.99
N PRO A 119 -14.95 -10.05 -5.42
CA PRO A 119 -13.67 -10.12 -6.11
C PRO A 119 -12.57 -10.68 -5.19
N ARG A 120 -11.64 -11.44 -5.77
CA ARG A 120 -10.46 -11.95 -5.05
C ARG A 120 -9.46 -10.84 -4.68
N LEU A 121 -9.37 -9.82 -5.54
CA LEU A 121 -8.51 -8.65 -5.38
C LEU A 121 -9.32 -7.40 -5.70
N LEU A 122 -9.32 -6.45 -4.76
CA LEU A 122 -10.03 -5.19 -4.88
C LEU A 122 -9.04 -4.02 -4.70
N ARG A 123 -8.87 -3.21 -5.74
CA ARG A 123 -8.09 -1.96 -5.70
C ARG A 123 -9.01 -0.76 -5.59
N LEU A 124 -8.90 -0.04 -4.48
CA LEU A 124 -9.70 1.15 -4.18
C LEU A 124 -8.80 2.30 -3.71
N GLY A 125 -9.27 3.52 -3.92
CA GLY A 125 -8.53 4.72 -3.52
C GLY A 125 -7.60 5.28 -4.61
N ASN A 126 -7.19 6.53 -4.44
CA ASN A 126 -6.36 7.23 -5.42
C ASN A 126 -5.01 6.52 -5.65
N GLY A 127 -4.62 6.35 -6.92
CA GLY A 127 -3.39 5.64 -7.31
C GLY A 127 -3.44 4.11 -7.20
N SER A 128 -4.55 3.53 -6.72
CA SER A 128 -4.64 2.09 -6.41
C SER A 128 -4.52 1.17 -7.63
N ARG A 129 -4.79 1.67 -8.84
CA ARG A 129 -4.71 0.92 -10.10
C ARG A 129 -3.48 1.28 -10.93
N LEU A 130 -3.15 2.58 -10.99
CA LEU A 130 -2.06 3.09 -11.81
C LEU A 130 -0.69 2.64 -11.29
N LEU A 131 -0.44 2.71 -9.98
CA LEU A 131 0.88 2.36 -9.43
C LEU A 131 1.24 0.88 -9.61
N PRO A 132 0.35 -0.09 -9.32
CA PRO A 132 0.60 -1.49 -9.66
C PRO A 132 0.77 -1.75 -11.16
N LEU A 133 0.01 -1.03 -12.00
CA LEU A 133 0.12 -1.17 -13.46
C LEU A 133 1.49 -0.69 -13.95
N MET A 134 1.98 0.44 -13.44
CA MET A 134 3.32 0.95 -13.75
C MET A 134 4.41 -0.04 -13.32
N ALA A 135 4.29 -0.61 -12.11
CA ALA A 135 5.22 -1.62 -11.62
C ALA A 135 5.26 -2.87 -12.51
N TRP A 136 4.15 -3.20 -13.15
CA TRP A 136 4.02 -4.35 -14.03
C TRP A 136 4.55 -4.08 -15.44
N LEU A 137 4.32 -2.88 -15.99
CA LEU A 137 4.67 -2.53 -17.38
C LEU A 137 6.10 -2.00 -17.54
N LEU A 138 6.64 -1.29 -16.55
CA LEU A 138 7.92 -0.60 -16.69
C LEU A 138 9.10 -1.51 -16.28
N PRO A 139 10.22 -1.47 -17.04
CA PRO A 139 11.46 -2.11 -16.60
C PRO A 139 11.90 -1.62 -15.22
N LYS A 140 12.31 -2.55 -14.35
CA LYS A 140 12.72 -2.26 -12.97
C LYS A 140 13.78 -1.15 -12.88
N GLY A 141 14.79 -1.15 -13.76
CA GLY A 141 15.82 -0.12 -13.76
C GLY A 141 15.29 1.30 -14.04
N LEU A 142 14.25 1.44 -14.88
CA LEU A 142 13.62 2.74 -15.14
C LEU A 142 12.78 3.21 -13.95
N LEU A 143 12.04 2.28 -13.33
CA LEU A 143 11.30 2.56 -12.09
C LEU A 143 12.25 3.00 -10.98
N ASP A 144 13.34 2.28 -10.76
CA ASP A 144 14.34 2.59 -9.75
C ASP A 144 15.00 3.94 -10.01
N MET A 145 15.34 4.24 -11.26
CA MET A 145 15.88 5.55 -11.64
C MET A 145 14.88 6.68 -11.35
N GLY A 146 13.61 6.49 -11.70
CA GLY A 146 12.54 7.46 -11.43
C GLY A 146 12.32 7.68 -9.93
N LEU A 147 12.28 6.60 -9.14
CA LEU A 147 12.13 6.66 -7.69
C LEU A 147 13.36 7.30 -7.03
N ARG A 148 14.57 6.95 -7.45
CA ARG A 148 15.80 7.56 -6.94
C ARG A 148 15.79 9.07 -7.16
N LYS A 149 15.46 9.52 -8.37
CA LYS A 149 15.35 10.95 -8.68
C LYS A 149 14.25 11.63 -7.86
N ARG A 150 13.07 11.01 -7.72
CA ARG A 150 11.95 11.57 -6.93
C ARG A 150 12.30 11.78 -5.46
N PHE A 151 13.13 10.90 -4.90
CA PHE A 151 13.46 10.88 -3.47
C PHE A 151 14.86 11.41 -3.14
N GLY A 152 15.58 11.98 -4.12
CA GLY A 152 16.92 12.56 -3.92
C GLY A 152 18.04 11.53 -3.78
N LEU A 153 17.83 10.27 -4.14
CA LEU A 153 18.83 9.18 -4.08
C LEU A 153 19.72 9.09 -5.33
N ASN A 154 19.85 10.20 -6.04
CA ASN A 154 20.72 10.38 -7.21
C ASN A 154 21.87 11.35 -6.93
N THR A 155 22.03 11.81 -5.68
CA THR A 155 23.13 12.64 -5.20
C THR A 155 23.99 11.85 -4.22
N ASP A 156 25.28 12.19 -4.16
CA ASP A 156 26.17 11.70 -3.10
C ASP A 156 25.81 12.41 -1.78
N LEU A 157 25.74 11.65 -0.68
CA LEU A 157 25.32 12.10 0.66
C LEU A 157 26.52 12.41 1.56
#